data_AF-A0A2R7QSS8-F1
#
_entry.id   AF-A0A2R7QSS8-F1
#
_cell.length_a   1.000
_cell.length_b   1.000
_cell.length_c   1.000
_cell.angle_alpha   90.00
_cell.angle_beta   90.00
_cell.angle_gamma   90.00
#
_symmetry.space_group_name_H-M   'P 1'
#
loop_
_entity.id
_entity.type
_entity.pdbx_description
1 polymer ?
#
loop_
_entity_poly.entity_id
_entity_poly.type
_entity_poly.pdbx_seq_one_letter_code
_entity_poly.pdbx_strand_id
1 'polypeptide(L)' 'VSNWLGGGGGGLPIAPEIARLPAGKTLCLDGEDDDDALCPSLPAGNAQVIKLPGDHHFKGDYDRLAQTLLEHLPAR' A
#
# COMPACT_ATOMS: atom_id res chain seq x y z
N VAL A 1 10.73 2.35 -7.97
CA VAL A 1 11.05 3.57 -7.21
C VAL A 1 12.42 3.41 -6.55
N SER A 2 13.36 4.32 -6.76
CA SER A 2 14.69 4.29 -6.12
C SER A 2 14.71 5.14 -4.86
N ASN A 3 15.45 4.71 -3.85
CA ASN A 3 15.61 5.42 -2.59
C ASN A 3 16.48 6.69 -2.79
N TRP A 4 15.93 7.87 -2.49
CA TRP A 4 16.68 9.15 -2.52
C TRP A 4 17.47 9.41 -1.22
N LEU A 5 17.20 8.65 -0.15
CA LEU A 5 17.79 8.85 1.19
C LEU A 5 19.10 8.06 1.40
N GLY A 6 20.06 8.16 0.47
CA GLY A 6 21.48 7.84 0.70
C GLY A 6 21.86 6.42 1.16
N GLY A 7 20.92 5.46 1.19
CA GLY A 7 21.19 4.06 1.48
C GLY A 7 21.49 3.26 0.21
N GLY A 8 22.23 2.16 0.33
CA GLY A 8 22.47 1.22 -0.78
C GLY A 8 21.20 0.93 -1.57
N GLY A 9 21.32 0.80 -2.89
CA GLY A 9 20.23 0.98 -3.86
C GLY A 9 18.98 0.10 -3.75
N GLY A 10 18.91 -0.83 -2.78
CA GLY A 10 17.81 -1.78 -2.60
C GLY A 10 16.76 -1.41 -1.55
N GLY A 11 16.92 -0.31 -0.79
CA GLY A 11 16.01 -0.01 0.32
C GLY A 11 16.00 -1.10 1.41
N LEU A 12 15.15 -0.93 2.44
CA LEU A 12 14.86 -2.00 3.40
C LEU A 12 13.56 -2.73 2.99
N PRO A 13 13.40 -4.02 3.33
CA PRO A 13 12.13 -4.70 3.13
C PRO A 13 10.99 -3.99 3.87
N ILE A 14 9.86 -3.79 3.19
CA ILE A 14 8.71 -3.05 3.74
C ILE A 14 7.87 -3.94 4.68
N ALA A 15 7.73 -5.25 4.37
CA ALA A 15 6.84 -6.17 5.10
C ALA A 15 7.10 -6.26 6.62
N PRO A 16 8.36 -6.33 7.11
CA PRO A 16 8.64 -6.37 8.55
C PRO A 16 8.16 -5.11 9.29
N GLU A 17 8.16 -3.96 8.62
CA GLU A 17 7.74 -2.69 9.22
C GLU A 17 6.22 -2.56 9.27
N ILE A 18 5.49 -3.09 8.28
CA ILE A 18 4.02 -3.17 8.31
C ILE A 18 3.54 -3.99 9.50
N ALA A 19 4.23 -5.08 9.85
CA ALA A 19 3.87 -5.92 11.00
C ALA A 19 3.95 -5.18 12.35
N ARG A 20 4.63 -4.03 12.42
CA ARG A 20 4.71 -3.19 13.62
C ARG A 20 3.58 -2.16 13.70
N LEU A 21 2.82 -1.96 12.62
CA LEU A 21 1.74 -0.98 12.56
C LEU A 21 0.44 -1.54 13.15
N PRO A 22 -0.44 -0.69 13.72
CA PRO A 22 -1.74 -1.15 14.22
C PRO A 22 -2.64 -1.59 13.06
N ALA A 23 -2.86 -2.90 12.90
CA ALA A 23 -3.61 -3.48 11.78
C ALA A 23 -4.95 -2.77 11.46
N GLY A 24 -5.75 -2.45 12.48
CA GLY A 24 -7.04 -1.75 12.31
C GLY A 24 -6.94 -0.30 11.82
N LYS A 25 -5.73 0.25 11.73
CA LYS A 25 -5.42 1.59 11.20
C LYS A 25 -4.46 1.56 10.02
N THR A 26 -4.05 0.36 9.58
CA THR A 26 -3.13 0.19 8.47
C THR A 26 -3.92 -0.19 7.23
N LEU A 27 -3.76 0.60 6.18
CA LEU A 27 -4.33 0.35 4.86
C LEU A 27 -3.19 0.06 3.87
N CYS A 28 -3.33 -1.01 3.09
CA CYS A 28 -2.43 -1.39 2.01
C CYS A 28 -3.23 -1.34 0.71
N LEU A 29 -2.88 -0.43 -0.20
CA LEU A 29 -3.51 -0.36 -1.52
C LEU A 29 -2.55 -0.83 -2.61
N ASP A 30 -3.04 -1.65 -3.52
CA ASP A 30 -2.31 -2.13 -4.69
C ASP A 30 -3.16 -2.07 -5.97
N GLY A 31 -2.46 -2.01 -7.11
CA GLY A 31 -3.07 -2.17 -8.42
C GLY A 31 -3.39 -3.64 -8.71
N GLU A 32 -4.49 -3.92 -9.42
CA GLU A 32 -4.83 -5.27 -9.90
C GLU A 32 -3.72 -5.89 -10.75
N ASP A 33 -3.04 -5.06 -11.54
CA ASP A 33 -2.02 -5.43 -12.51
C ASP A 33 -0.58 -5.13 -12.00
N ASP A 34 -0.42 -4.84 -10.71
CA ASP A 34 0.88 -4.55 -10.09
C ASP A 34 1.53 -5.83 -9.52
N ASP A 35 2.32 -6.53 -10.33
CA ASP A 35 3.00 -7.78 -9.96
C ASP A 35 4.09 -7.58 -8.88
N ASP A 36 4.57 -6.35 -8.69
CA ASP A 36 5.59 -6.00 -7.70
C ASP A 36 4.96 -5.57 -6.36
N ALA A 37 3.62 -5.53 -6.27
CA ALA A 37 2.93 -5.07 -5.08
C ALA A 37 3.16 -5.99 -3.87
N LEU A 38 3.44 -5.38 -2.71
CA LEU A 38 3.61 -6.11 -1.46
C LEU A 38 2.28 -6.63 -0.89
N CYS A 39 1.19 -5.87 -1.04
CA CYS A 39 -0.06 -6.10 -0.31
C CYS A 39 -0.59 -7.54 -0.36
N PRO A 40 -0.56 -8.26 -1.50
CA PRO A 40 -1.02 -9.65 -1.58
C PRO A 40 -0.21 -10.65 -0.76
N SER A 41 1.05 -10.31 -0.42
CA SER A 41 1.96 -11.18 0.34
C SER A 41 1.90 -10.96 1.86
N LEU A 42 1.14 -9.97 2.32
CA LEU A 42 1.03 -9.68 3.74
C LEU A 42 0.20 -10.77 4.47
N PRO A 43 0.60 -11.16 5.69
CA PRO A 43 -0.22 -12.04 6.51
C PRO A 43 -1.63 -11.46 6.71
N ALA A 44 -2.64 -12.33 6.65
CA ALA A 44 -4.03 -11.92 6.84
C ALA A 44 -4.20 -11.21 8.20
N GLY A 45 -4.83 -10.03 8.17
CA GLY A 45 -5.07 -9.24 9.36
C GLY A 45 -3.92 -8.29 9.77
N ASN A 46 -2.80 -8.22 9.04
CA ASN A 46 -1.76 -7.21 9.29
C ASN A 46 -2.12 -5.82 8.78
N ALA A 47 -2.99 -5.75 7.77
CA ALA A 47 -3.51 -4.52 7.20
C ALA A 47 -4.87 -4.78 6.54
N GLN A 48 -5.64 -3.72 6.33
CA GLN A 48 -6.76 -3.73 5.41
C GLN A 48 -6.20 -3.64 3.99
N VAL A 49 -6.49 -4.63 3.14
CA VAL A 49 -5.97 -4.67 1.76
C VAL A 49 -7.07 -4.26 0.80
N ILE A 50 -6.80 -3.25 -0.04
CA ILE A 50 -7.72 -2.78 -1.08
C ILE A 50 -7.01 -2.81 -2.42
N LYS A 51 -7.66 -3.47 -3.38
CA LYS A 51 -7.18 -3.58 -4.74
C LYS A 51 -7.98 -2.67 -5.67
N LEU A 52 -7.29 -1.88 -6.48
CA LEU A 52 -7.88 -0.95 -7.46
C LEU A 52 -7.40 -1.30 -8.88
N PRO A 53 -8.17 -0.99 -9.95
CA PRO A 53 -7.74 -1.29 -11.31
C PRO A 53 -6.42 -0.60 -11.69
N GLY A 54 -5.57 -1.29 -12.45
CA GLY A 54 -4.31 -0.77 -12.99
C GLY A 54 -3.07 -1.33 -12.31
N ASP A 55 -1.91 -0.79 -12.68
CA ASP A 55 -0.63 -1.05 -12.05
C ASP A 55 -0.40 -0.11 -10.86
N HIS A 56 0.86 0.10 -10.45
CA HIS A 56 1.24 1.06 -9.41
C HIS A 56 0.85 2.53 -9.68
N HIS A 57 0.37 2.88 -10.89
CA HIS A 57 -0.18 4.19 -11.22
C HIS A 57 -1.72 4.25 -11.19
N PHE A 58 -2.42 3.14 -10.91
CA PHE A 58 -3.88 3.09 -10.77
C PHE A 58 -4.64 3.64 -11.99
N LYS A 59 -4.13 3.40 -13.21
CA LYS A 59 -4.64 3.96 -14.48
C LYS A 59 -4.75 5.49 -14.52
N GLY A 60 -4.11 6.20 -13.58
CA GLY A 60 -4.26 7.66 -13.42
C GLY A 60 -5.59 8.11 -12.79
N ASP A 61 -6.38 7.19 -12.24
CA ASP A 61 -7.67 7.50 -11.59
C ASP A 61 -7.45 7.95 -10.13
N TYR A 62 -6.86 9.14 -9.99
CA TYR A 62 -6.52 9.69 -8.67
C TYR A 62 -7.74 10.12 -7.87
N ASP A 63 -8.85 10.46 -8.53
CA ASP A 63 -10.11 10.80 -7.86
C ASP A 63 -10.65 9.58 -7.11
N ARG A 64 -10.68 8.41 -7.76
CA ARG A 64 -11.07 7.16 -7.11
C ARG A 64 -10.10 6.76 -6.00
N LEU A 65 -8.78 6.92 -6.21
CA LEU A 65 -7.78 6.65 -5.18
C LEU A 65 -8.03 7.52 -3.93
N ALA A 66 -8.22 8.83 -4.12
CA ALA A 66 -8.47 9.77 -3.03
C ALA A 66 -9.77 9.45 -2.29
N GLN A 67 -10.85 9.17 -3.02
CA GLN A 67 -12.12 8.76 -2.42
C GLN A 67 -11.96 7.50 -1.57
N THR A 68 -11.28 6.48 -2.09
CA THR A 68 -11.02 5.22 -1.37
C THR A 68 -10.27 5.47 -0.06
N LEU A 69 -9.26 6.34 -0.07
CA LEU A 69 -8.52 6.71 1.13
C LEU A 69 -9.42 7.38 2.18
N LEU A 70 -10.28 8.32 1.75
CA LEU A 70 -11.17 9.06 2.64
C LEU A 70 -12.22 8.15 3.29
N GLU A 71 -12.75 7.17 2.56
CA GLU A 71 -13.73 6.19 3.07
C GLU A 71 -13.15 5.28 4.17
N HIS A 72 -11.82 5.13 4.22
CA HIS A 72 -11.12 4.28 5.18
C HIS A 72 -10.42 5.07 6.30
N LEU A 73 -10.64 6.38 6.37
CA LEU A 73 -10.20 7.16 7.53
C LEU A 73 -11.06 6.82 8.75
N PRO A 74 -10.45 6.72 9.95
CA PRO A 74 -11.22 6.55 11.16
C PRO A 74 -12.17 7.72 11.37
N ALA A 75 -13.38 7.44 11.88
CA ALA A 75 -14.28 8.46 12.36
C ALA A 75 -13.58 9.33 13.43
N ARG A 76 -13.83 10.63 13.40
CA ARG A 76 -13.29 11.59 14.38
C ARG A 76 -13.83 11.37 15.78
#